data_AF-A0A7W1CRF2-F1
#
_entry.id   AF-A0A7W1CRF2-F1
#
_cell.length_a   1.000
_cell.length_b   1.000
_cell.length_c   1.000
_cell.angle_alpha   90.00
_cell.angle_beta   90.00
_cell.angle_gamma   90.00
#
_symmetry.space_group_name_H-M   'P 1'
#
loop_
_entity.id
_entity.type
_entity.pdbx_description
1 polymer ?
#
loop_
_entity_poly.entity_id
_entity_poly.type
_entity_poly.pdbx_seq_one_letter_code
_entity_poly.pdbx_strand_id
1 'polypeptide(L)'
;MNAVIACGGTGGHLFPGLAVAEVLRERGHEVLLFISEKEIDTLAAEGRSEFRFEKLPTVALPSPFSPAILAFVRRFNESLSLCRGIFRKFNP
;
A
#
# COMPACT_ATOMS: atom_id res chain seq x y z
N MET A 1 -2.44 12.63 -14.30
CA MET A 1 -1.41 12.70 -13.25
C MET A 1 -1.16 11.31 -12.73
N ASN A 2 -0.03 11.10 -12.05
CA ASN A 2 0.26 9.84 -11.38
C ASN A 2 -0.14 10.03 -9.91
N ALA A 3 -0.81 9.06 -9.29
CA ALA A 3 -1.27 9.16 -7.92
C ALA A 3 -1.02 7.85 -7.18
N VAL A 4 -0.57 7.95 -5.94
CA VAL A 4 -0.43 6.79 -5.05
C VAL A 4 -1.42 6.91 -3.91
N ILE A 5 -2.18 5.85 -3.67
CA ILE A 5 -3.13 5.78 -2.55
C ILE A 5 -2.70 4.64 -1.64
N ALA A 6 -2.44 4.96 -0.38
CA ALA A 6 -2.26 3.95 0.66
C ALA A 6 -3.62 3.54 1.22
N CYS A 7 -4.09 2.36 0.84
CA CYS A 7 -5.37 1.83 1.28
C CYS A 7 -5.25 0.32 1.47
N GLY A 8 -5.33 -0.15 2.71
CA GLY A 8 -5.15 -1.56 3.02
C GLY A 8 -5.12 -1.80 4.52
N GLY A 9 -4.86 -3.04 4.92
CA GLY A 9 -4.82 -3.48 6.30
C GLY A 9 -6.18 -3.89 6.85
N THR A 10 -7.28 -3.34 6.34
CA THR A 10 -8.66 -3.79 6.56
C THR A 10 -9.53 -3.39 5.37
N GLY A 11 -10.67 -4.08 5.18
CA GLY A 11 -11.66 -3.69 4.16
C GLY A 11 -12.14 -2.24 4.29
N GLY A 12 -12.27 -1.73 5.52
CA GLY A 12 -12.73 -0.36 5.79
C GLY A 12 -11.80 0.75 5.27
N HIS A 13 -10.52 0.46 5.02
CA HIS A 13 -9.60 1.40 4.37
C HIS A 13 -9.42 1.09 2.88
N LEU A 14 -9.46 -0.20 2.53
CA LEU A 14 -9.24 -0.67 1.17
C LEU A 14 -10.34 -0.20 0.20
N PHE A 15 -11.61 -0.48 0.51
CA PHE A 15 -12.70 -0.18 -0.42
C PHE A 15 -12.88 1.32 -0.72
N PRO A 16 -12.80 2.24 0.26
CA PRO A 16 -12.81 3.67 -0.02
C PRO A 16 -11.64 4.10 -0.92
N GLY A 17 -10.46 3.53 -0.71
CA GLY A 17 -9.29 3.80 -1.55
C GLY A 17 -9.49 3.35 -3.00
N LEU A 18 -10.08 2.17 -3.21
CA LEU A 18 -10.43 1.69 -4.55
C LEU A 18 -11.46 2.58 -5.23
N ALA A 19 -12.50 3.02 -4.51
CA ALA A 19 -13.52 3.91 -5.07
C ALA A 19 -12.91 5.25 -5.55
N VAL A 20 -11.97 5.82 -4.79
CA VAL A 20 -11.22 7.01 -5.22
C VAL A 20 -10.33 6.70 -6.41
N ALA A 21 -9.63 5.57 -6.41
CA ALA A 21 -8.77 5.14 -7.50
C ALA A 21 -9.54 4.97 -8.82
N GLU A 22 -10.75 4.41 -8.76
CA GLU A 22 -11.64 4.21 -9.90
C GLU A 22 -11.98 5.54 -10.57
N VAL A 23 -12.45 6.51 -9.79
CA VAL A 23 -12.80 7.85 -10.28
C VAL A 23 -11.58 8.58 -10.86
N LEU A 24 -10.40 8.46 -10.23
CA LEU A 24 -9.18 9.07 -10.77
C LEU A 24 -8.78 8.44 -12.11
N ARG A 25 -8.88 7.11 -12.23
CA ARG A 25 -8.58 6.40 -13.48
C ARG A 25 -9.54 6.77 -14.59
N GLU A 26 -10.84 6.83 -14.31
CA GLU A 26 -11.87 7.26 -15.28
C GLU A 26 -11.60 8.69 -15.82
N ARG A 27 -10.92 9.52 -15.03
CA ARG A 27 -10.46 10.86 -15.43
C ARG A 27 -9.13 10.87 -16.18
N GLY A 28 -8.58 9.71 -16.53
CA GLY A 28 -7.31 9.56 -17.26
C GLY A 28 -6.09 9.76 -16.38
N HIS A 29 -6.14 9.36 -15.11
CA HIS A 29 -4.98 9.35 -14.22
C HIS A 29 -4.45 7.94 -13.99
N GLU A 30 -3.14 7.82 -13.85
CA GLU A 30 -2.50 6.57 -13.45
C GLU A 30 -2.51 6.47 -11.93
N VAL A 31 -3.02 5.37 -11.40
CA VAL A 31 -3.15 5.18 -9.95
C VAL A 31 -2.47 3.90 -9.52
N LEU A 32 -1.67 4.00 -8.46
CA LEU A 32 -1.05 2.86 -7.79
C LEU A 32 -1.56 2.77 -6.36
N LEU A 33 -1.96 1.57 -5.96
CA LEU A 33 -2.54 1.28 -4.66
C LEU A 33 -1.53 0.52 -3.80
N PHE A 34 -1.16 1.10 -2.66
CA PHE A 34 -0.40 0.37 -1.64
C PHE A 34 -1.35 -0.38 -0.72
N ILE A 35 -1.16 -1.70 -0.66
CA ILE A 35 -1.94 -2.61 0.17
C ILE A 35 -1.04 -3.34 1.17
N SER A 36 -1.65 -3.91 2.22
CA SER A 36 -0.92 -4.75 3.18
C SER A 36 -0.75 -6.18 2.66
N GLU A 37 0.07 -6.97 3.35
CA GLU A 37 0.24 -8.40 3.07
C GLU A 37 -0.94 -9.26 3.59
N LYS A 38 -1.99 -8.66 4.12
CA LYS A 38 -3.14 -9.40 4.65
C LYS A 38 -3.95 -10.07 3.53
N GLU A 39 -4.56 -11.20 3.84
CA GLU A 39 -5.34 -12.00 2.91
C GLU A 39 -6.53 -11.22 2.33
N ILE A 40 -7.24 -10.44 3.16
CA ILE A 40 -8.36 -9.60 2.73
C ILE A 40 -7.96 -8.60 1.63
N ASP A 41 -6.75 -8.05 1.71
CA ASP A 41 -6.24 -7.12 0.71
C ASP A 41 -5.83 -7.84 -0.57
N THR A 42 -5.27 -9.05 -0.42
CA THR A 42 -4.86 -9.88 -1.57
C THR A 42 -6.08 -10.34 -2.37
N LEU A 43 -7.12 -10.84 -1.69
CA LEU A 43 -8.38 -11.27 -2.32
C LEU A 43 -9.10 -10.11 -3.03
N ALA A 44 -9.06 -8.91 -2.45
CA ALA A 44 -9.68 -7.74 -3.06
C ALA A 44 -8.88 -7.18 -4.26
N ALA A 45 -7.58 -7.45 -4.32
CA ALA A 45 -6.75 -7.18 -5.49
C ALA A 45 -6.90 -8.27 -6.57
N GLU A 46 -7.16 -9.52 -6.16
CA GLU A 46 -7.45 -10.63 -7.08
C GLU A 46 -8.75 -10.35 -7.86
N GLY A 47 -8.64 -10.38 -9.19
CA GLY A 47 -9.76 -10.10 -10.09
C GLY A 47 -9.89 -8.63 -10.53
N ARG A 48 -9.05 -7.72 -10.02
CA ARG A 48 -9.04 -6.30 -10.43
C ARG A 48 -7.77 -5.91 -11.18
N SER A 49 -7.58 -6.49 -12.37
CA SER A 49 -6.40 -6.24 -13.23
C SER A 49 -6.30 -4.81 -13.73
N GLU A 50 -7.38 -4.03 -13.62
CA GLU A 50 -7.47 -2.63 -13.99
C GLU A 50 -6.74 -1.68 -13.03
N PHE A 51 -6.30 -2.17 -11.86
CA PHE A 51 -5.52 -1.40 -10.90
C PHE A 51 -4.13 -2.00 -10.69
N ARG A 52 -3.15 -1.12 -10.47
CA ARG A 52 -1.81 -1.53 -10.06
C ARG A 52 -1.73 -1.57 -8.53
N PHE A 53 -1.52 -2.76 -7.98
CA PHE A 53 -1.33 -2.96 -6.55
C PHE A 53 0.13 -3.26 -6.23
N GLU A 54 0.66 -2.65 -5.18
CA GLU A 54 1.98 -2.94 -4.62
C GLU A 54 1.82 -3.27 -3.13
N LYS A 55 2.31 -4.44 -2.72
CA LYS A 55 2.24 -4.88 -1.32
C LYS A 55 3.39 -4.26 -0.53
N LEU A 56 3.07 -3.67 0.62
CA LEU A 56 4.07 -3.14 1.54
C LEU A 56 4.20 -4.02 2.79
N PRO A 57 5.43 -4.37 3.22
CA PRO A 57 5.66 -5.03 4.49
C PRO A 57 5.03 -4.20 5.60
N THR A 58 4.08 -4.79 6.33
CA THR A 58 3.34 -4.09 7.38
C THR A 58 3.75 -4.63 8.74
N VAL A 59 4.03 -3.74 9.69
CA VAL A 59 4.40 -4.11 11.06
C VAL A 59 3.77 -3.12 12.05
N ALA A 60 3.21 -3.62 13.15
CA ALA A 60 2.69 -2.77 14.21
C ALA A 60 3.86 -2.17 15.01
N LEU A 61 3.72 -0.92 15.46
CA LEU A 61 4.70 -0.29 16.35
C LEU A 61 4.64 -0.97 17.73
N PRO A 62 5.70 -1.68 18.17
CA PRO A 62 5.73 -2.30 19.48
C PRO A 62 6.07 -1.27 20.56
N SER A 63 5.99 -1.67 21.84
CA SER A 63 6.49 -0.86 22.95
C SER A 63 7.97 -0.46 22.72
N PRO A 64 8.36 0.80 22.97
CA PRO A 64 9.73 1.28 22.75
C PRO A 64 10.81 0.51 23.53
N PHE A 65 10.44 -0.12 24.65
CA PHE A 65 11.36 -0.88 25.51
C PHE A 65 11.37 -2.39 25.21
N SER A 66 10.63 -2.84 24.19
CA SER A 66 10.57 -4.24 23.80
C SER A 66 11.67 -4.60 22.79
N PRO A 67 12.29 -5.79 22.87
CA PRO A 67 13.18 -6.30 21.82
C PRO A 67 12.54 -6.34 20.42
N ALA A 68 11.20 -6.40 20.34
CA ALA A 68 10.46 -6.36 19.09
C ALA A 68 10.67 -5.06 18.28
N ILE A 69 11.15 -3.98 18.91
CA ILE A 69 11.45 -2.72 18.22
C ILE A 69 12.51 -2.90 17.11
N LEU A 70 13.45 -3.83 17.28
CA LEU A 70 14.46 -4.12 16.25
C LEU A 70 13.83 -4.72 14.99
N ALA A 71 12.87 -5.63 15.16
CA ALA A 71 12.12 -6.21 14.06
C ALA A 71 11.26 -5.15 13.36
N PHE A 72 10.64 -4.26 14.13
CA PHE A 72 9.91 -3.10 13.61
C PHE A 72 10.80 -2.20 12.76
N VAL A 73 11.97 -1.77 13.27
CA VAL A 73 12.89 -0.89 12.54
C VAL A 73 13.34 -1.53 11.23
N ARG A 74 13.67 -2.83 11.24
CA ARG A 74 14.04 -3.55 10.02
C ARG A 74 12.91 -3.54 8.99
N ARG A 75 11.70 -3.96 9.37
CA ARG A 75 10.52 -4.03 8.48
C ARG A 75 10.09 -2.65 7.99
N PHE A 76 10.18 -1.63 8.84
CA PHE A 76 9.92 -0.24 8.48
C PHE A 76 10.90 0.27 7.42
N ASN A 77 12.20 0.03 7.61
CA ASN A 77 13.22 0.42 6.63
C ASN A 77 13.07 -0.30 5.28
N GLU A 78 12.67 -1.58 5.31
CA GLU A 78 12.34 -2.36 4.11
C GLU A 78 11.16 -1.74 3.35
N SER A 79 10.06 -1.47 4.04
CA SER A 79 8.87 -0.82 3.49
C SER A 79 9.20 0.58 2.93
N LEU A 80 9.98 1.38 3.66
CA LEU A 80 10.42 2.71 3.22
C LEU A 80 11.30 2.66 1.97
N SER A 81 12.19 1.67 1.87
CA SER A 81 13.03 1.47 0.69
C SER A 81 12.21 1.13 -0.55
N LEU A 82 11.24 0.22 -0.40
CA LEU A 82 10.30 -0.15 -1.48
C LEU A 82 9.47 1.04 -1.93
N CYS A 83 8.87 1.78 -0.99
CA CYS A 83 8.12 3.01 -1.27
C CYS A 83 8.96 4.00 -2.08
N ARG A 84 10.20 4.28 -1.66
CA ARG A 84 11.11 5.17 -2.37
C ARG A 84 11.43 4.68 -3.78
N GLY A 85 11.68 3.38 -3.93
CA GLY A 85 11.93 2.76 -5.23
C GLY A 85 10.75 2.91 -6.19
N ILE A 86 9.53 2.74 -5.68
CA ILE A 86 8.28 2.87 -6.44
C ILE A 86 8.02 4.34 -6.78
N PHE A 87 8.12 5.25 -5.82
CA PHE A 87 7.93 6.70 -6.06
C PHE A 87 8.90 7.23 -7.12
N ARG A 88 10.17 6.79 -7.10
CA ARG A 88 11.15 7.18 -8.11
C ARG A 88 10.80 6.67 -9.52
N LYS A 89 10.20 5.48 -9.64
CA LYS A 89 9.84 4.88 -10.93
C LYS A 89 8.49 5.39 -11.46
N PHE A 90 7.52 5.49 -10.57
CA PHE A 90 6.14 5.86 -10.87
C PHE A 90 5.97 7.37 -10.98
N ASN A 91 6.81 8.15 -10.29
CA ASN A 91 6.80 9.62 -10.26
C ASN A 91 5.37 10.19 -10.10
N PRO A 92 4.68 9.83 -9.00
CA PRO A 92 3.39 10.42 -8.64
C PRO A 92 3.49 11.92 -8.39
#